data_AF-R9AEK9-F1
#
_entry.id   AF-R9AEK9-F1
#
_cell.length_a   1.000
_cell.length_b   1.000
_cell.length_c   1.000
_cell.angle_alpha   90.00
_cell.angle_beta   90.00
_cell.angle_gamma   90.00
#
_symmetry.space_group_name_H-M   'P 1'
#
loop_
_entity.id
_entity.type
_entity.pdbx_description
1 polymer ?
#
loop_
_entity_poly.entity_id
_entity_poly.type
_entity_poly.pdbx_seq_one_letter_code
_entity_poly.pdbx_strand_id
1 'polypeptide(L)'
;MSPYVYTARNGIHIIDLQKTVQKTKEAYDALKKLTGQGKKVLFVGTKKQARGAIERAAQACSMYYVSNRWLGGLLTNWNTVKKSIARLKRLEQMEENNSFEQEARTKKEALSLKRELEKLRQTLGGIKDMAVVPEILFVIDPKKEEIAVSEAKKLGLKVFAVIDTNCDPEPIDYPIPGNDDAIRAISLFLDTMANAVLEGTGGEVIQTNFAEDMDAEQLALEYQGEYDESGKFIMDDELPPVAKDIPLDPEAAKKAAEAAAATATTEAPEVKPTTEVKE
;
A
#
# COMPACT_ATOMS: atom_id res chain seq x y z
N MET A 1 19.68 14.82 -5.33
CA MET A 1 20.01 13.39 -5.57
C MET A 1 21.29 13.10 -6.34
N SER A 2 21.93 14.07 -7.03
CA SER A 2 23.16 13.86 -7.80
C SER A 2 24.27 13.05 -7.11
N PRO A 3 24.55 13.18 -5.79
CA PRO A 3 25.57 12.36 -5.15
C PRO A 3 25.17 10.89 -4.93
N TYR A 4 23.91 10.50 -5.06
CA TYR A 4 23.40 9.15 -4.81
C TYR A 4 23.11 8.34 -6.08
N VAL A 5 23.16 8.98 -7.25
CA VAL A 5 22.96 8.32 -8.56
C VAL A 5 24.30 7.81 -9.08
N TYR A 6 24.37 6.54 -9.45
CA TYR A 6 25.57 5.90 -10.01
C TYR A 6 25.69 6.16 -11.52
N THR A 7 24.67 5.76 -12.28
CA THR A 7 24.64 5.92 -13.75
C THR A 7 23.19 5.97 -14.25
N ALA A 8 22.99 6.31 -15.52
CA ALA A 8 21.69 6.22 -16.18
C ALA A 8 21.78 5.21 -17.34
N ARG A 9 20.84 4.27 -17.41
CA ARG A 9 20.73 3.30 -18.50
C ARG A 9 19.29 3.26 -18.99
N ASN A 10 19.08 3.40 -20.30
CA ASN A 10 17.76 3.38 -20.92
C ASN A 10 16.77 4.41 -20.32
N GLY A 11 17.24 5.58 -19.90
CA GLY A 11 16.40 6.62 -19.28
C GLY A 11 16.02 6.35 -17.82
N ILE A 12 16.51 5.27 -17.20
CA ILE A 12 16.33 4.95 -15.78
C ILE A 12 17.63 5.26 -15.05
N HIS A 13 17.52 6.02 -13.97
CA HIS A 13 18.65 6.31 -13.09
C HIS A 13 18.87 5.13 -12.14
N ILE A 14 20.11 4.66 -12.06
CA ILE A 14 20.52 3.59 -11.16
C ILE A 14 21.12 4.22 -9.92
N ILE A 15 20.55 3.90 -8.77
CA ILE A 15 21.01 4.36 -7.45
C ILE A 15 22.27 3.59 -7.05
N ASP A 16 23.23 4.28 -6.44
CA ASP A 16 24.45 3.69 -5.91
C ASP A 16 24.18 2.86 -4.65
N LEU A 17 24.22 1.53 -4.81
CA LEU A 17 23.96 0.58 -3.73
C LEU A 17 24.97 0.67 -2.58
N GLN A 18 26.22 1.07 -2.83
CA GLN A 18 27.20 1.20 -1.75
C GLN A 18 26.79 2.31 -0.79
N LYS A 19 26.30 3.43 -1.35
CA LYS A 19 25.77 4.55 -0.58
C LYS A 19 24.47 4.18 0.11
N THR A 20 23.58 3.43 -0.56
CA THR A 20 22.38 2.88 0.06
C THR A 20 22.73 2.06 1.30
N VAL A 21 23.64 1.09 1.20
CA VAL A 21 24.02 0.24 2.33
C VAL A 21 24.59 1.05 3.50
N GLN A 22 25.46 2.03 3.23
CA GLN A 22 26.01 2.91 4.26
C GLN A 22 24.91 3.73 4.94
N LYS A 23 24.03 4.35 4.15
CA LYS A 23 22.94 5.20 4.67
C LYS A 23 21.87 4.41 5.41
N THR A 24 21.53 3.22 4.91
CA THR A 24 20.64 2.29 5.62
C THR A 24 21.22 1.90 6.96
N LYS A 25 22.53 1.63 7.05
CA LYS A 25 23.19 1.31 8.33
C LYS A 25 23.18 2.49 9.29
N GLU A 26 23.51 3.70 8.81
CA GLU A 26 23.42 4.93 9.62
C GLU A 26 22.00 5.16 10.17
N ALA A 27 20.99 4.96 9.32
CA ALA A 27 19.59 5.06 9.69
C ALA A 27 19.18 3.97 10.70
N TYR A 28 19.61 2.72 10.48
CA TYR A 28 19.34 1.59 11.37
C TYR A 28 19.88 1.82 12.78
N ASP A 29 21.16 2.21 12.88
CA ASP A 29 21.83 2.46 14.17
C ASP A 29 21.19 3.65 14.91
N ALA A 30 20.83 4.70 14.19
CA ALA A 30 20.14 5.86 14.75
C ALA A 30 18.73 5.50 15.24
N LEU A 31 17.96 4.75 14.44
CA LEU A 31 16.61 4.33 14.78
C LEU A 31 16.60 3.44 16.02
N LYS A 32 17.48 2.43 16.06
CA LYS A 32 17.68 1.54 17.22
C LYS A 32 18.02 2.31 18.50
N LYS A 33 18.91 3.31 18.41
CA LYS A 33 19.27 4.14 19.57
C LYS A 33 18.09 4.97 20.08
N LEU A 34 17.29 5.54 19.17
CA LEU A 34 16.15 6.39 19.54
C LEU A 34 15.00 5.56 20.11
N THR A 35 14.72 4.38 19.55
CA THR A 35 13.69 3.47 20.07
C THR A 35 14.09 2.86 21.41
N GLY A 36 15.39 2.61 21.64
CA GLY A 36 15.92 2.24 22.96
C GLY A 36 15.77 3.32 24.04
N GLN A 37 15.51 4.58 23.65
CA GLN A 37 15.13 5.65 24.59
C GLN A 37 13.62 5.69 24.85
N GLY A 38 12.84 4.76 24.28
CA GLY A 38 11.39 4.69 24.40
C GLY A 38 10.63 5.60 23.43
N LYS A 39 11.31 6.20 22.44
CA LYS A 39 10.68 7.08 21.46
C LYS A 39 9.82 6.28 20.48
N LYS A 40 8.65 6.83 20.15
CA LYS A 40 7.68 6.21 19.23
C LYS A 40 7.96 6.62 17.79
N VAL A 41 7.78 5.65 16.89
CA VAL A 41 7.94 5.80 15.44
C VAL A 41 6.56 5.84 14.78
N LEU A 42 6.42 6.70 13.78
CA LEU A 42 5.27 6.74 12.89
C LEU A 42 5.71 6.40 11.46
N PHE A 43 5.20 5.30 10.92
CA PHE A 43 5.42 4.91 9.54
C PHE A 43 4.41 5.58 8.62
N VAL A 44 4.86 6.20 7.53
CA VAL A 44 4.02 6.96 6.61
C VAL A 44 4.31 6.58 5.17
N GLY A 45 3.24 6.36 4.42
CA GLY A 45 3.31 6.24 2.97
C GLY A 45 1.93 5.99 2.39
N THR A 46 1.46 6.92 1.55
CA THR A 46 0.12 6.86 0.96
C THR A 46 0.07 6.15 -0.39
N LYS A 47 1.24 5.77 -0.91
CA LYS A 47 1.43 5.11 -2.21
C LYS A 47 0.78 3.73 -2.18
N LYS A 48 0.06 3.35 -3.24
CA LYS A 48 -0.70 2.09 -3.31
C LYS A 48 0.21 0.88 -3.02
N GLN A 49 1.42 0.91 -3.56
CA GLN A 49 2.46 -0.11 -3.39
C GLN A 49 3.01 -0.22 -1.96
N ALA A 50 2.89 0.84 -1.16
CA ALA A 50 3.45 0.92 0.19
C ALA A 50 2.44 0.59 1.30
N ARG A 51 1.13 0.77 1.07
CA ARG A 51 0.12 0.73 2.15
C ARG A 51 0.15 -0.57 2.94
N GLY A 52 0.10 -1.72 2.25
CA GLY A 52 0.07 -3.03 2.89
C GLY A 52 1.38 -3.37 3.59
N ALA A 53 2.51 -2.99 3.00
CA ALA A 53 3.82 -3.20 3.61
C ALA A 53 4.00 -2.36 4.89
N ILE A 54 3.52 -1.10 4.89
CA ILE A 54 3.58 -0.21 6.05
C ILE A 54 2.72 -0.75 7.19
N GLU A 55 1.50 -1.18 6.89
CA GLU A 55 0.58 -1.74 7.88
C GLU A 55 1.18 -2.96 8.57
N ARG A 56 1.71 -3.89 7.77
CA ARG A 56 2.37 -5.11 8.28
C ARG A 56 3.58 -4.79 9.15
N ALA A 57 4.48 -3.93 8.68
CA ALA A 57 5.69 -3.55 9.40
C ALA A 57 5.37 -2.84 10.73
N ALA A 58 4.40 -1.93 10.72
CA ALA A 58 3.99 -1.21 11.92
C ALA A 58 3.30 -2.12 12.95
N GLN A 59 2.47 -3.07 12.50
CA GLN A 59 1.87 -4.08 13.36
C GLN A 59 2.93 -5.00 13.98
N ALA A 60 3.92 -5.44 13.18
CA ALA A 60 5.01 -6.29 13.66
C ALA A 60 5.82 -5.63 14.78
N CYS A 61 6.08 -4.32 14.70
CA CYS A 61 6.80 -3.58 15.75
C CYS A 61 5.88 -2.89 16.78
N SER A 62 4.56 -3.10 16.73
CA SER A 62 3.57 -2.45 17.60
C SER A 62 3.71 -0.91 17.64
N MET A 63 3.98 -0.30 16.49
CA MET A 63 4.10 1.14 16.30
C MET A 63 2.96 1.69 15.45
N TYR A 64 2.93 3.01 15.29
CA TYR A 64 1.87 3.71 14.59
C TYR A 64 2.13 3.79 13.08
N TYR A 65 1.06 3.89 12.29
CA TYR A 65 1.18 4.05 10.85
C TYR A 65 0.12 4.96 10.23
N VAL A 66 0.42 5.47 9.04
CA VAL A 66 -0.50 6.16 8.13
C VAL A 66 -0.28 5.60 6.72
N SER A 67 -1.24 4.79 6.26
CA SER A 67 -1.17 4.09 4.97
C SER A 67 -2.05 4.72 3.88
N ASN A 68 -3.17 5.36 4.23
CA ASN A 68 -4.12 5.82 3.22
C ASN A 68 -3.85 7.24 2.72
N ARG A 69 -4.08 8.24 3.57
CA ARG A 69 -3.94 9.66 3.20
C ARG A 69 -3.45 10.48 4.39
N TRP A 70 -2.42 11.28 4.17
CA TRP A 70 -2.02 12.30 5.12
C TRP A 70 -3.07 13.43 5.19
N LEU A 71 -3.62 13.68 6.37
CA LEU A 71 -4.44 14.85 6.62
C LEU A 71 -3.52 16.01 7.01
N GLY A 72 -3.67 17.16 6.36
CA GLY A 72 -2.90 18.34 6.74
C GLY A 72 -3.21 18.75 8.17
N GLY A 73 -2.16 18.99 8.96
CA GLY A 73 -2.25 19.30 10.38
C GLY A 73 -2.31 18.08 11.29
N LEU A 74 -1.98 16.87 10.80
CA LEU A 74 -1.94 15.67 11.63
C LEU A 74 -1.00 15.82 12.82
N LEU A 75 0.17 16.41 12.60
CA LEU A 75 1.16 16.61 13.67
C LEU A 75 1.02 18.01 14.28
N THR A 76 0.85 19.04 13.45
CA THR A 76 0.86 20.44 13.93
C THR A 76 -0.44 20.85 14.65
N ASN A 77 -1.57 20.20 14.36
CA ASN A 77 -2.87 20.46 15.00
C ASN A 77 -3.40 19.24 15.77
N TRP A 78 -2.54 18.67 16.61
CA TRP A 78 -2.82 17.44 17.36
C TRP A 78 -4.11 17.50 18.21
N ASN A 79 -4.46 18.68 18.74
CA ASN A 79 -5.68 18.84 19.55
C ASN A 79 -6.97 18.57 18.76
N THR A 80 -7.03 18.94 17.48
CA THR A 80 -8.18 18.65 16.62
C THR A 80 -8.17 17.19 16.17
N VAL A 81 -6.99 16.62 15.91
CA VAL A 81 -6.86 15.20 15.55
C VAL A 81 -7.30 14.31 16.70
N LYS A 82 -6.93 14.64 17.95
CA LYS A 82 -7.41 13.98 19.17
C LYS A 82 -8.92 13.94 19.27
N LYS A 83 -9.62 15.03 18.93
CA LYS A 83 -11.09 15.05 18.88
C LYS A 83 -11.64 14.10 17.82
N SER A 84 -10.99 14.01 16.68
CA SER A 84 -11.37 13.09 15.59
C SER A 84 -11.12 11.62 15.97
N ILE A 85 -10.04 11.33 16.69
CA ILE A 85 -9.77 10.00 17.27
C ILE A 85 -10.82 9.66 18.34
N ALA A 86 -11.20 10.61 19.20
CA ALA A 86 -12.27 10.40 20.17
C ALA A 86 -13.63 10.13 19.49
N ARG A 87 -13.91 10.81 18.36
CA ARG A 87 -15.08 10.54 17.51
C ARG A 87 -15.03 9.13 16.92
N LEU A 88 -13.88 8.70 16.41
CA LEU A 88 -13.68 7.33 15.91
C LEU A 88 -13.99 6.31 17.02
N LYS A 89 -13.35 6.43 18.20
CA LYS A 89 -13.59 5.50 19.33
C LYS A 89 -15.06 5.45 19.75
N ARG A 90 -15.75 6.60 19.75
CA ARG A 90 -17.18 6.66 20.04
C ARG A 90 -18.02 5.91 19.00
N LEU A 91 -17.71 6.06 17.71
CA LEU A 91 -18.42 5.35 16.64
C LEU A 91 -18.16 3.84 16.68
N GLU A 92 -16.95 3.41 17.04
CA GLU A 92 -16.62 2.00 17.22
C GLU A 92 -17.40 1.38 18.38
N GLN A 93 -17.50 2.09 19.52
CA GLN A 93 -18.33 1.67 20.65
C GLN A 93 -19.82 1.57 20.27
N MET A 94 -20.31 2.46 19.40
CA MET A 94 -21.69 2.39 18.89
C MET A 94 -21.91 1.18 17.99
N GLU A 95 -20.89 0.79 17.22
CA GLU A 95 -20.92 -0.43 16.40
C GLU A 95 -20.97 -1.68 17.27
N GLU A 96 -20.07 -1.78 18.25
CA GLU A 96 -19.98 -2.92 19.18
C GLU A 96 -21.30 -3.13 19.95
N ASN A 97 -21.95 -2.04 20.35
CA ASN A 97 -23.23 -2.09 21.07
C ASN A 97 -24.45 -2.30 20.14
N ASN A 98 -24.27 -2.39 18.82
CA ASN A 98 -25.35 -2.37 17.81
C ASN A 98 -26.31 -1.18 17.96
N SER A 99 -25.86 -0.08 18.56
CA SER A 99 -26.70 1.08 18.91
C SER A 99 -26.93 2.04 17.74
N PHE A 100 -26.33 1.81 16.57
CA PHE A 100 -26.53 2.67 15.40
C PHE A 100 -28.00 2.80 15.01
N GLU A 101 -28.78 1.72 15.12
CA GLU A 101 -30.21 1.74 14.78
C GLU A 101 -31.08 2.37 15.86
N GLN A 102 -30.59 2.43 17.10
CA GLN A 102 -31.31 3.01 18.24
C GLN A 102 -31.05 4.52 18.36
N GLU A 103 -29.84 4.98 18.04
CA GLU A 103 -29.49 6.40 18.04
C GLU A 103 -29.84 7.12 16.73
N ALA A 104 -29.77 6.44 15.58
CA ALA A 104 -30.15 7.02 14.30
C ALA A 104 -31.68 7.11 14.19
N ARG A 105 -32.21 8.29 13.89
CA ARG A 105 -33.65 8.49 13.72
C ARG A 105 -34.13 7.92 12.38
N THR A 106 -33.23 7.76 11.41
CA THR A 106 -33.53 7.24 10.08
C THR A 106 -32.45 6.28 9.55
N LYS A 107 -32.84 5.34 8.67
CA LYS A 107 -31.90 4.42 7.98
C LYS A 107 -30.81 5.16 7.19
N LYS A 108 -31.11 6.38 6.70
CA LYS A 108 -30.13 7.23 6.00
C LYS A 108 -29.04 7.76 6.93
N GLU A 109 -29.41 8.18 8.15
CA GLU A 109 -28.45 8.61 9.16
C GLU A 109 -27.58 7.44 9.63
N ALA A 110 -28.15 6.26 9.84
CA ALA A 110 -27.39 5.05 10.17
C ALA A 110 -26.35 4.73 9.09
N LEU A 111 -26.72 4.83 7.80
CA LEU A 111 -25.77 4.63 6.70
C LEU A 111 -24.68 5.71 6.67
N SER A 112 -25.03 6.96 6.96
CA SER A 112 -24.06 8.06 7.03
C SER A 112 -23.04 7.85 8.16
N LEU A 113 -23.47 7.36 9.32
CA LEU A 113 -22.59 7.05 10.44
C LEU A 113 -21.66 5.88 10.13
N LYS A 114 -22.16 4.83 9.45
CA LYS A 114 -21.32 3.71 8.98
C LYS A 114 -20.24 4.18 7.99
N ARG A 115 -20.61 5.03 7.03
CA ARG A 115 -19.65 5.64 6.08
C ARG A 115 -18.63 6.55 6.78
N GLU A 116 -19.07 7.31 7.79
CA GLU A 116 -18.18 8.13 8.61
C GLU A 116 -17.16 7.26 9.35
N LEU A 117 -17.62 6.19 10.00
CA LEU A 117 -16.78 5.23 10.71
C LEU A 117 -15.76 4.57 9.77
N GLU A 118 -16.19 4.06 8.62
CA GLU A 118 -15.30 3.43 7.64
C GLU A 118 -14.20 4.40 7.16
N LYS A 119 -14.59 5.64 6.84
CA LYS A 119 -13.64 6.68 6.43
C LYS A 119 -12.65 7.03 7.55
N LEU A 120 -13.11 7.11 8.79
CA LEU A 120 -12.25 7.41 9.94
C LEU A 120 -11.33 6.22 10.27
N ARG A 121 -11.78 4.98 10.14
CA ARG A 121 -10.93 3.78 10.30
C ARG A 121 -9.81 3.75 9.27
N GLN A 122 -10.15 3.97 8.01
CA GLN A 122 -9.18 4.03 6.92
C GLN A 122 -8.13 5.12 7.09
N THR A 123 -8.48 6.26 7.69
CA THR A 123 -7.56 7.42 7.80
C THR A 123 -6.82 7.50 9.13
N LEU A 124 -7.46 7.13 10.23
CA LEU A 124 -6.95 7.30 11.59
C LEU A 124 -6.70 5.96 12.31
N GLY A 125 -6.95 4.82 11.67
CA GLY A 125 -6.81 3.49 12.29
C GLY A 125 -5.42 3.28 12.89
N GLY A 126 -4.36 3.54 12.13
CA GLY A 126 -2.99 3.37 12.58
C GLY A 126 -2.48 4.37 13.62
N ILE A 127 -3.24 5.43 13.94
CA ILE A 127 -2.91 6.42 14.97
C ILE A 127 -3.93 6.47 16.12
N LYS A 128 -4.87 5.53 16.15
CA LYS A 128 -5.96 5.47 17.15
C LYS A 128 -5.46 5.38 18.60
N ASP A 129 -4.36 4.67 18.80
CA ASP A 129 -3.78 4.42 20.13
C ASP A 129 -2.64 5.39 20.48
N MET A 130 -2.47 6.43 19.66
CA MET A 130 -1.48 7.47 19.87
C MET A 130 -1.99 8.51 20.88
N ALA A 131 -1.34 8.61 22.03
CA ALA A 131 -1.66 9.62 23.04
C ALA A 131 -0.89 10.94 22.83
N VAL A 132 0.35 10.83 22.37
CA VAL A 132 1.32 11.90 22.18
C VAL A 132 1.86 11.84 20.77
N VAL A 133 2.20 12.99 20.20
CA VAL A 133 2.84 13.10 18.88
C VAL A 133 4.16 12.32 18.90
N PRO A 134 4.46 11.52 17.86
CA PRO A 134 5.66 10.71 17.79
C PRO A 134 6.88 11.60 17.57
N GLU A 135 8.05 11.17 18.04
CA GLU A 135 9.31 11.93 17.88
C GLU A 135 10.05 11.60 16.59
N ILE A 136 9.68 10.48 15.96
CA ILE A 136 10.34 9.90 14.79
C ILE A 136 9.31 9.66 13.71
N LEU A 137 9.63 10.11 12.49
CA LEU A 137 8.83 9.88 11.30
C LEU A 137 9.64 9.05 10.32
N PHE A 138 9.08 7.91 9.88
CA PHE A 138 9.62 7.12 8.77
C PHE A 138 8.71 7.28 7.55
N VAL A 139 9.24 7.80 6.45
CA VAL A 139 8.46 8.17 5.26
C VAL A 139 8.93 7.40 4.04
N ILE A 140 7.99 6.87 3.27
CA ILE A 140 8.22 6.36 1.92
C ILE A 140 7.72 7.39 0.94
N ASP A 141 8.55 7.75 -0.05
CA ASP A 141 8.27 8.77 -1.05
C ASP A 141 8.00 10.17 -0.43
N PRO A 142 9.06 10.89 0.03
CA PRO A 142 8.96 12.25 0.55
C PRO A 142 8.33 13.26 -0.41
N LYS A 143 8.41 13.02 -1.72
CA LYS A 143 7.81 13.90 -2.72
C LYS A 143 6.29 13.83 -2.66
N LYS A 144 5.73 12.64 -2.47
CA LYS A 144 4.29 12.46 -2.27
C LYS A 144 3.83 12.88 -0.87
N GLU A 145 4.69 12.72 0.13
CA GLU A 145 4.42 13.05 1.53
C GLU A 145 5.05 14.38 1.99
N GLU A 146 5.16 15.37 1.10
CA GLU A 146 5.82 16.65 1.38
C GLU A 146 5.19 17.36 2.60
N ILE A 147 3.87 17.23 2.76
CA ILE A 147 3.13 17.81 3.89
C ILE A 147 3.58 17.19 5.21
N ALA A 148 3.73 15.85 5.25
CA ALA A 148 4.17 15.14 6.45
C ALA A 148 5.59 15.54 6.85
N VAL A 149 6.50 15.60 5.87
CA VAL A 149 7.90 16.02 6.08
C VAL A 149 7.97 17.47 6.55
N SER A 150 7.17 18.35 5.95
CA SER A 150 7.11 19.77 6.33
C SER A 150 6.58 19.98 7.74
N GLU A 151 5.54 19.25 8.15
CA GLU A 151 5.02 19.28 9.51
C GLU A 151 6.01 18.73 10.53
N ALA A 152 6.67 17.61 10.22
CA ALA A 152 7.70 17.01 11.04
C ALA A 152 8.87 17.98 11.28
N LYS A 153 9.34 18.66 10.22
CA LYS A 153 10.40 19.66 10.31
C LYS A 153 10.01 20.85 11.18
N LYS A 154 8.77 21.33 11.10
CA LYS A 154 8.26 22.43 11.94
C LYS A 154 8.24 22.07 13.43
N LEU A 155 7.98 20.80 13.75
CA LEU A 155 7.95 20.29 15.12
C LEU A 155 9.30 19.78 15.63
N GLY A 156 10.32 19.74 14.77
CA GLY A 156 11.65 19.22 15.11
C GLY A 156 11.71 17.70 15.25
N LEU A 157 10.80 16.97 14.61
CA LEU A 157 10.84 15.51 14.57
C LEU A 157 11.99 15.03 13.70
N LYS A 158 12.53 13.85 14.03
CA LYS A 158 13.56 13.22 13.20
C LYS A 158 12.94 12.47 12.03
N VAL A 159 13.33 12.85 10.82
CA VAL A 159 12.76 12.30 9.58
C VAL A 159 13.74 11.31 8.95
N PHE A 160 13.30 10.07 8.86
CA PHE A 160 13.93 8.98 8.12
C PHE A 160 13.11 8.76 6.86
N ALA A 161 13.75 8.65 5.69
CA ALA A 161 12.98 8.40 4.49
C ALA A 161 13.71 7.64 3.41
N VAL A 162 12.96 6.81 2.68
CA VAL A 162 13.41 6.20 1.44
C VAL A 162 13.25 7.22 0.32
N ILE A 163 14.35 7.60 -0.32
CA ILE A 163 14.38 8.60 -1.38
C ILE A 163 14.70 7.95 -2.73
N ASP A 164 13.84 8.21 -3.70
CA ASP A 164 14.11 7.93 -5.10
C ASP A 164 14.77 9.13 -5.80
N THR A 165 15.19 8.91 -7.04
CA THR A 165 15.89 9.85 -7.93
C THR A 165 15.19 11.19 -8.11
N ASN A 166 13.86 11.24 -7.91
CA ASN A 166 13.03 12.42 -8.08
C ASN A 166 12.80 13.25 -6.79
N CYS A 167 13.36 12.81 -5.66
CA CYS A 167 13.19 13.43 -4.36
C CYS A 167 14.40 14.32 -3.98
N ASP A 168 14.15 15.35 -3.16
CA ASP A 168 15.22 16.16 -2.59
C ASP A 168 15.65 15.57 -1.22
N PRO A 169 16.95 15.26 -0.99
CA PRO A 169 17.43 14.78 0.30
C PRO A 169 17.55 15.87 1.38
N GLU A 170 17.56 17.17 1.05
CA GLU A 170 17.80 18.25 2.03
C GLU A 170 16.82 18.31 3.24
N PRO A 171 15.51 18.08 3.09
CA PRO A 171 14.59 18.17 4.22
C PRO A 171 14.61 16.94 5.14
N ILE A 172 15.45 15.94 4.87
CA ILE A 172 15.43 14.63 5.54
C ILE A 172 16.70 14.47 6.37
N ASP A 173 16.56 14.13 7.66
CA ASP A 173 17.72 13.92 8.55
C ASP A 173 18.52 12.67 8.15
N TYR A 174 17.80 11.58 7.84
CA TYR A 174 18.37 10.28 7.49
C TYR A 174 17.84 9.80 6.14
N PRO A 175 18.41 10.28 5.02
CA PRO A 175 18.03 9.87 3.68
C PRO A 175 18.57 8.47 3.35
N ILE A 176 17.70 7.56 2.93
CA ILE A 176 18.04 6.21 2.46
C ILE A 176 17.77 6.14 0.95
N PRO A 177 18.80 6.18 0.09
CA PRO A 177 18.61 6.06 -1.34
C PRO A 177 18.04 4.69 -1.71
N GLY A 178 16.86 4.65 -2.34
CA GLY A 178 16.19 3.40 -2.65
C GLY A 178 15.01 3.57 -3.60
N ASN A 179 14.58 2.46 -4.19
CA ASN A 179 13.41 2.44 -5.06
C ASN A 179 12.13 2.43 -4.21
N ASP A 180 11.22 3.37 -4.47
CA ASP A 180 9.93 3.51 -3.80
C ASP A 180 8.72 3.05 -4.65
N ASP A 181 8.94 2.59 -5.88
CA ASP A 181 7.89 2.08 -6.78
C ASP A 181 7.69 0.57 -6.63
N ALA A 182 8.77 -0.17 -6.31
CA ALA A 182 8.71 -1.62 -6.22
C ALA A 182 8.29 -2.08 -4.82
N ILE A 183 7.23 -2.89 -4.75
CA ILE A 183 6.71 -3.40 -3.47
C ILE A 183 7.78 -4.18 -2.70
N ARG A 184 8.56 -5.03 -3.38
CA ARG A 184 9.66 -5.79 -2.75
C ARG A 184 10.72 -4.88 -2.14
N ALA A 185 11.05 -3.77 -2.81
CA ALA A 185 12.03 -2.82 -2.30
C ALA A 185 11.49 -2.09 -1.06
N ILE A 186 10.23 -1.63 -1.13
CA ILE A 186 9.55 -0.99 0.00
C ILE A 186 9.46 -1.91 1.21
N SER A 187 9.00 -3.16 1.02
CA SER A 187 8.94 -4.17 2.09
C SER A 187 10.31 -4.41 2.69
N LEU A 188 11.36 -4.58 1.88
CA LEU A 188 12.72 -4.77 2.37
C LEU A 188 13.18 -3.61 3.28
N PHE A 189 12.95 -2.35 2.87
CA PHE A 189 13.31 -1.20 3.71
C PHE A 189 12.46 -1.12 4.98
N LEU A 190 11.17 -1.43 4.90
CA LEU A 190 10.29 -1.40 6.07
C LEU A 190 10.61 -2.51 7.07
N ASP A 191 10.82 -3.73 6.61
CA ASP A 191 11.12 -4.89 7.45
C ASP A 191 12.47 -4.70 8.14
N THR A 192 13.48 -4.23 7.41
CA THR A 192 14.80 -3.91 8.00
C THR A 192 14.69 -2.82 9.07
N MET A 193 13.88 -1.79 8.85
CA MET A 193 13.70 -0.71 9.84
C MET A 193 12.81 -1.15 11.00
N ALA A 194 11.78 -1.96 10.77
CA ALA A 194 10.95 -2.55 11.82
C ALA A 194 11.78 -3.44 12.75
N ASN A 195 12.71 -4.22 12.20
CA ASN A 195 13.67 -4.99 12.99
C ASN A 195 14.58 -4.09 13.84
N ALA A 196 15.03 -2.94 13.32
CA ALA A 196 15.77 -1.96 14.11
C ALA A 196 14.95 -1.42 15.30
N VAL A 197 13.65 -1.20 15.09
CA VAL A 197 12.72 -0.74 16.13
C VAL A 197 12.54 -1.82 17.20
N LEU A 198 12.34 -3.07 16.80
CA LEU A 198 12.21 -4.21 17.70
C LEU A 198 13.48 -4.41 18.53
N GLU A 199 14.66 -4.40 17.91
CA GLU A 199 15.94 -4.50 18.61
C GLU A 199 16.13 -3.38 19.65
N GLY A 200 15.76 -2.15 19.31
CA GLY A 200 15.87 -1.03 20.24
C GLY A 200 14.88 -1.13 21.39
N THR A 201 13.68 -1.64 21.16
CA THR A 201 12.64 -1.83 22.20
C THR A 201 12.91 -3.07 23.08
N GLY A 202 13.88 -3.92 22.71
CA GLY A 202 14.18 -5.18 23.40
C GLY A 202 13.26 -6.34 23.01
N GLY A 203 12.55 -6.22 21.88
CA GLY A 203 11.76 -7.30 21.29
C GLY A 203 12.64 -8.31 20.55
N GLU A 204 12.09 -9.49 20.29
CA GLU A 204 12.74 -10.49 19.44
C GLU A 204 12.81 -10.00 17.99
N VAL A 205 13.97 -10.16 17.36
CA VAL A 205 14.16 -9.81 15.95
C VAL A 205 13.48 -10.87 15.10
N ILE A 206 12.55 -10.46 14.25
CA ILE A 206 11.92 -11.36 13.30
C ILE A 206 12.88 -11.47 12.10
N GLN A 207 13.55 -12.61 11.97
CA GLN A 207 14.26 -12.93 10.72
C GLN A 207 13.22 -13.31 9.67
N THR A 208 12.84 -12.36 8.83
CA THR A 208 12.00 -12.62 7.66
C THR A 208 12.85 -13.27 6.57
N ASN A 209 12.47 -14.46 6.12
CA ASN A 209 13.05 -15.08 4.94
C ASN A 209 12.44 -14.40 3.70
N PHE A 210 13.15 -13.41 3.16
CA PHE A 210 12.71 -12.63 1.98
C PHE A 210 12.38 -13.47 0.73
N ALA A 211 12.76 -14.75 0.70
CA ALA A 211 12.52 -15.67 -0.41
C ALA A 211 11.22 -16.50 -0.27
N GLU A 212 10.66 -16.63 0.94
CA GLU A 212 9.56 -17.57 1.22
C GLU A 212 8.25 -16.88 1.64
N ASP A 213 8.29 -15.66 2.20
CA ASP A 213 7.10 -15.02 2.80
C ASP A 213 6.36 -14.00 1.91
N MET A 214 6.79 -13.80 0.66
CA MET A 214 6.06 -12.96 -0.31
C MET A 214 5.43 -13.81 -1.40
N ASP A 215 4.40 -14.58 -1.03
CA ASP A 215 3.48 -15.13 -2.02
C ASP A 215 2.83 -13.98 -2.78
N ALA A 216 3.21 -13.84 -4.05
CA ALA A 216 2.63 -12.87 -4.98
C ALA A 216 1.10 -13.03 -5.07
N GLU A 217 0.60 -14.23 -4.77
CA GLU A 217 -0.81 -14.59 -4.68
C GLU A 217 -1.51 -13.96 -3.47
N GLN A 218 -0.85 -13.91 -2.30
CA GLN A 218 -1.40 -13.30 -1.09
C GLN A 218 -1.39 -11.76 -1.15
N LEU A 219 -0.37 -11.19 -1.80
CA LEU A 219 -0.29 -9.76 -2.09
C LEU A 219 -1.33 -9.31 -3.14
N ALA A 220 -1.68 -10.19 -4.08
CA ALA A 220 -2.73 -9.97 -5.08
C ALA A 220 -4.14 -10.21 -4.51
N LEU A 221 -4.29 -11.10 -3.53
CA LEU A 221 -5.58 -11.28 -2.84
C LEU A 221 -5.91 -10.10 -1.92
N GLU A 222 -4.89 -9.48 -1.30
CA GLU A 222 -5.01 -8.33 -0.39
C GLU A 222 -5.31 -7.01 -1.14
N TYR A 223 -5.00 -6.95 -2.44
CA TYR A 223 -5.33 -5.83 -3.34
C TYR A 223 -6.19 -6.32 -4.50
N GLN A 224 -7.51 -6.06 -4.46
CA GLN A 224 -8.43 -6.33 -5.58
C GLN A 224 -7.86 -5.82 -6.91
N GLY A 225 -7.27 -6.72 -7.69
CA GLY A 225 -6.68 -6.47 -9.00
C GLY A 225 -6.32 -7.82 -9.62
N GLU A 226 -6.83 -8.07 -10.83
CA GLU A 226 -6.53 -9.28 -11.59
C GLU A 226 -5.24 -9.09 -12.44
N TYR A 227 -4.60 -10.22 -12.77
CA TYR A 227 -3.54 -10.29 -13.77
C TYR A 227 -4.14 -10.65 -15.14
N ASP A 228 -3.65 -10.05 -16.21
CA ASP A 228 -3.97 -10.51 -17.58
C ASP A 228 -3.23 -11.81 -17.93
N GLU A 229 -3.64 -12.50 -19.01
CA GLU A 229 -2.99 -13.73 -19.52
C GLU A 229 -1.49 -13.55 -19.88
N SER A 230 -0.98 -12.32 -19.85
CA SER A 230 0.42 -11.98 -20.11
C SER A 230 1.26 -11.71 -18.85
N GLY A 231 0.66 -11.84 -17.66
CA GLY A 231 1.33 -11.64 -16.37
C GLY A 231 1.58 -10.18 -16.02
N LYS A 232 0.85 -9.24 -16.64
CA LYS A 232 0.90 -7.81 -16.32
C LYS A 232 -0.22 -7.46 -15.34
N PHE A 233 0.14 -6.72 -14.29
CA PHE A 233 -0.82 -6.29 -13.26
C PHE A 233 -1.65 -5.11 -13.78
N ILE A 234 -2.97 -5.28 -13.90
CA ILE A 234 -3.91 -4.24 -14.34
C ILE A 234 -4.80 -3.87 -13.14
N MET A 235 -4.95 -2.57 -12.87
CA MET A 235 -5.82 -2.08 -11.78
C MET A 235 -7.26 -1.90 -12.25
N ASP A 236 -8.24 -2.11 -11.36
CA ASP A 236 -9.69 -2.01 -11.64
C ASP A 236 -10.14 -0.65 -12.22
N ASP A 237 -9.36 0.42 -12.04
CA ASP A 237 -9.65 1.76 -12.62
C ASP A 237 -9.34 1.86 -14.13
N GLU A 238 -8.66 0.88 -14.73
CA GLU A 238 -8.33 0.84 -16.18
C GLU A 238 -9.18 -0.17 -16.96
N LEU A 239 -10.09 -0.88 -16.31
CA LEU A 239 -11.07 -1.70 -17.02
C LEU A 239 -12.06 -0.77 -17.75
N PRO A 240 -12.30 -0.96 -19.06
CA PRO A 240 -13.40 -0.27 -19.71
C PRO A 240 -14.68 -0.60 -18.94
N PRO A 241 -15.58 0.38 -18.68
CA PRO A 241 -16.78 0.12 -17.91
C PRO A 241 -17.56 -0.98 -18.60
N VAL A 242 -17.61 -2.17 -17.99
CA VAL A 242 -18.46 -3.25 -18.44
C VAL A 242 -19.88 -2.71 -18.33
N ALA A 243 -20.51 -2.49 -19.48
CA ALA A 243 -21.89 -2.06 -19.60
C ALA A 243 -22.79 -3.07 -18.87
N LYS A 244 -23.04 -2.81 -17.59
CA LYS A 244 -24.13 -3.43 -16.83
C LYS A 244 -25.42 -2.75 -17.29
N ASP A 245 -25.93 -3.16 -18.45
CA ASP A 245 -27.34 -3.05 -18.83
C ASP A 245 -27.56 -3.77 -20.17
N ILE A 246 -27.90 -5.05 -20.10
CA ILE A 246 -28.70 -5.69 -21.14
C ILE A 246 -29.85 -6.41 -20.40
N PRO A 247 -31.10 -5.95 -20.55
CA PRO A 247 -32.26 -6.73 -20.11
C PRO A 247 -32.29 -8.06 -20.88
N LEU A 248 -32.37 -9.17 -20.14
CA LEU A 248 -32.64 -10.49 -20.69
C LEU A 248 -34.04 -10.51 -21.31
N ASP A 249 -34.12 -10.31 -22.63
CA ASP A 249 -35.34 -10.61 -23.39
C ASP A 249 -35.23 -12.06 -23.94
N PRO A 250 -36.03 -13.02 -23.44
CA PRO A 250 -35.89 -14.45 -23.75
C PRO A 250 -36.21 -14.82 -25.22
N GLU A 251 -36.67 -13.88 -26.03
CA GLU A 251 -37.01 -14.11 -27.44
C GLU A 251 -35.80 -14.02 -28.39
N ALA A 252 -34.74 -13.30 -28.01
CA ALA A 252 -33.52 -13.17 -28.83
C ALA A 252 -32.63 -14.42 -28.78
N ALA A 253 -32.63 -15.15 -27.65
CA ALA A 253 -31.87 -16.39 -27.50
C ALA A 253 -32.38 -17.52 -28.40
N LYS A 254 -33.68 -17.53 -28.71
CA LYS A 254 -34.30 -18.56 -29.56
C LYS A 254 -33.96 -18.37 -31.04
N LYS A 255 -33.85 -17.12 -31.49
CA LYS A 255 -33.44 -16.77 -32.87
C LYS A 255 -31.95 -17.02 -33.14
N ALA A 256 -31.10 -16.90 -32.12
CA ALA A 256 -29.67 -17.19 -32.24
C ALA A 256 -29.37 -18.70 -32.33
N ALA A 257 -30.16 -19.55 -31.67
CA ALA A 257 -30.01 -21.00 -31.72
C ALA A 257 -30.43 -21.60 -33.08
N GLU A 258 -31.45 -21.04 -33.75
CA GLU A 258 -31.86 -21.48 -35.10
C GLU A 258 -30.87 -21.05 -36.19
N ALA A 259 -30.17 -19.92 -36.01
CA ALA A 259 -29.16 -19.45 -36.96
C ALA A 259 -27.85 -20.26 -36.90
N ALA A 260 -27.48 -20.79 -35.72
CA ALA A 260 -26.27 -21.60 -35.54
C ALA A 260 -26.40 -23.04 -36.08
N ALA A 261 -27.63 -23.54 -36.28
CA ALA A 261 -27.88 -24.88 -36.82
C ALA A 261 -27.84 -24.94 -38.36
N ALA A 262 -27.91 -23.80 -39.06
CA ALA A 262 -27.98 -23.75 -40.53
C ALA A 262 -26.61 -23.60 -41.23
N THR A 263 -25.53 -23.37 -40.50
CA THR A 263 -24.18 -23.09 -41.07
C THR A 263 -23.17 -24.23 -40.89
N ALA A 264 -23.61 -25.43 -40.48
CA ALA A 264 -22.73 -26.57 -40.23
C ALA A 264 -22.78 -27.68 -41.30
N THR A 265 -23.17 -27.39 -42.55
CA THR A 265 -23.17 -28.41 -43.62
C THR A 265 -22.89 -27.83 -45.00
N THR A 266 -21.60 -27.67 -45.30
CA THR A 266 -20.89 -27.59 -46.62
C THR A 266 -19.56 -26.93 -46.28
N GLU A 267 -18.36 -27.48 -46.47
CA GLU A 267 -17.81 -28.24 -47.59
C GLU A 267 -16.42 -28.71 -47.12
N ALA A 268 -16.12 -30.02 -47.24
CA ALA A 268 -14.79 -30.58 -46.97
C ALA A 268 -14.17 -30.99 -48.32
N PRO A 269 -12.92 -30.63 -48.65
CA PRO A 269 -12.30 -31.10 -49.89
C PRO A 269 -11.68 -32.49 -49.70
N GLU A 270 -11.98 -33.37 -50.65
CA GLU A 270 -11.39 -34.70 -50.83
C GLU A 270 -9.88 -34.65 -51.11
N VAL A 271 -9.10 -35.50 -50.44
CA VAL A 271 -7.88 -36.08 -51.00
C VAL A 271 -7.86 -37.58 -50.69
N LYS A 272 -7.89 -38.40 -51.74
CA LYS A 272 -7.74 -39.85 -51.69
C LYS A 272 -6.30 -40.29 -52.06
N PRO A 273 -5.91 -41.53 -51.72
CA PRO A 273 -4.60 -41.84 -51.17
C PRO A 273 -3.71 -42.65 -52.12
N THR A 274 -2.41 -42.75 -51.81
CA THR A 274 -1.58 -43.89 -52.24
C THR A 274 -0.54 -44.22 -51.19
N THR A 275 -0.68 -45.41 -50.62
CA THR A 275 0.32 -46.15 -49.87
C THR A 275 1.17 -47.02 -50.81
N GLU A 276 2.44 -47.15 -50.43
CA GLU A 276 3.29 -48.36 -50.51
C GLU A 276 4.13 -48.69 -51.77
N VAL A 277 5.46 -48.64 -51.53
CA VAL A 277 6.46 -49.73 -51.65
C VAL A 277 7.34 -49.82 -52.92
N LYS A 278 8.65 -49.94 -52.62
CA LYS A 278 9.76 -50.66 -53.29
C LYS A 278 10.79 -49.86 -54.11
N GLU A 279 12.05 -50.13 -53.70
CA GLU A 279 13.39 -49.89 -54.28
C GLU A 279 13.89 -48.46 -54.45
#